data_AF-A0A8T0BF90-F1
#
_entry.id   AF-A0A8T0BF90-F1
#
_cell.length_a   1.000
_cell.length_b   1.000
_cell.length_c   1.000
_cell.angle_alpha   90.00
_cell.angle_beta   90.00
_cell.angle_gamma   90.00
#
_symmetry.space_group_name_H-M   'P 1'
#
loop_
_entity.id
_entity.type
_entity.pdbx_description
1 polymer ?
#
loop_
_entity_poly.entity_id
_entity_poly.type
_entity_poly.pdbx_seq_one_letter_code
_entity_poly.pdbx_strand_id
1 'polypeptide(L)'
;MSLWGWSDTDALTFGKPITLTVEPKIVTQSLPVLSILTALGGNDLCLAAGFSPKEGTVSLIKKGENTVAERKVDNAVLSKSGTYYFAAFSDEIDTCKMKTETVNKTVGQPTTETGTNIKCDDEIGSGNETLVANQTRSNEIKLHGDPKSNTLQLVVTGLRLLLAKAVGLNIMMTVKALLV
;
A
#
# COMPACT_ATOMS: atom_id res chain seq x y z
N MET A 1 -1.58 24.66 -61.50
CA MET A 1 -0.96 24.70 -60.17
C MET A 1 -1.68 23.66 -59.33
N SER A 2 -1.07 22.49 -59.20
CA SER A 2 -1.70 21.25 -58.72
C SER A 2 -1.75 21.22 -57.19
N LEU A 3 -2.95 21.00 -56.65
CA LEU A 3 -3.20 20.61 -55.26
C LEU A 3 -2.70 19.19 -55.05
N TRP A 4 -1.68 19.00 -54.21
CA TRP A 4 -1.34 17.69 -53.65
C TRP A 4 -1.80 17.69 -52.20
N GLY A 5 -2.96 17.10 -51.95
CA GLY A 5 -3.44 16.72 -50.63
C GLY A 5 -3.72 15.23 -50.65
N TRP A 6 -2.68 14.41 -50.47
CA TRP A 6 -2.86 12.98 -50.20
C TRP A 6 -2.76 12.77 -48.70
N SER A 7 -3.90 12.42 -48.09
CA SER A 7 -3.94 11.81 -46.77
C SER A 7 -4.85 10.59 -46.87
N ASP A 8 -4.43 9.60 -47.66
CA ASP A 8 -5.05 8.27 -47.65
C ASP A 8 -4.63 7.56 -46.37
N THR A 9 -5.35 7.83 -45.29
CA THR A 9 -5.34 6.97 -44.11
C THR A 9 -6.71 6.35 -44.02
N ASP A 10 -6.82 5.08 -44.39
CA ASP A 10 -8.06 4.35 -44.25
C ASP A 10 -8.41 4.21 -42.76
N ALA A 11 -9.66 4.48 -42.39
CA ALA A 11 -10.06 4.58 -41.01
C ALA A 11 -10.22 3.19 -40.39
N LEU A 12 -9.38 2.85 -39.41
CA LEU A 12 -9.52 1.61 -38.66
C LEU A 12 -10.79 1.67 -37.79
N THR A 13 -11.80 0.87 -38.16
CA THR A 13 -13.01 0.70 -37.37
C THR A 13 -12.82 -0.46 -36.39
N PHE A 14 -12.75 -0.16 -35.11
CA PHE A 14 -12.65 -1.19 -34.06
C PHE A 14 -14.02 -1.82 -33.80
N GLY A 15 -14.02 -3.13 -33.56
CA GLY A 15 -15.21 -3.89 -33.20
C GLY A 15 -15.70 -3.62 -31.77
N LYS A 16 -16.61 -4.47 -31.29
CA LYS A 16 -17.13 -4.38 -29.92
C LYS A 16 -16.02 -4.67 -28.89
N PRO A 17 -16.03 -4.00 -27.72
CA PRO A 17 -15.06 -4.26 -26.67
C PRO A 17 -15.20 -5.69 -26.11
N ILE A 18 -14.08 -6.26 -25.68
CA ILE A 18 -14.00 -7.57 -25.01
C ILE A 18 -13.59 -7.34 -23.57
N THR A 19 -14.30 -7.96 -22.63
CA THR A 19 -13.94 -7.96 -21.21
C THR A 19 -13.25 -9.28 -20.88
N LEU A 20 -12.02 -9.21 -20.36
CA LEU A 20 -11.26 -10.36 -19.90
C LEU A 20 -11.15 -10.31 -18.38
N THR A 21 -11.61 -11.36 -17.71
CA THR A 21 -11.44 -11.55 -16.26
C THR A 21 -10.53 -12.75 -16.04
N VAL A 22 -9.44 -12.56 -15.29
CA VAL A 22 -8.46 -13.61 -14.99
C VAL A 22 -8.66 -14.08 -13.56
N GLU A 23 -8.85 -15.38 -13.38
CA GLU A 23 -9.01 -16.02 -12.06
C GLU A 23 -7.82 -16.94 -11.75
N PRO A 24 -7.46 -17.12 -10.46
CA PRO A 24 -6.38 -18.03 -10.06
C PRO A 24 -6.71 -19.48 -10.38
N LYS A 25 -5.72 -20.21 -10.92
CA LYS A 25 -5.86 -21.62 -11.30
C LYS A 25 -6.01 -22.58 -10.11
N ILE A 26 -5.38 -22.27 -8.98
CA ILE A 26 -5.36 -23.12 -7.78
C ILE A 26 -5.84 -22.27 -6.61
N VAL A 27 -6.92 -22.72 -5.97
CA VAL A 27 -7.61 -22.00 -4.92
C VAL A 27 -7.44 -22.78 -3.61
N THR A 28 -6.26 -22.65 -2.99
CA THR A 28 -6.09 -23.15 -1.62
C THR A 28 -6.92 -22.26 -0.69
N GLN A 29 -7.89 -22.86 0.01
CA GLN A 29 -8.74 -22.13 0.93
C GLN A 29 -7.88 -21.48 2.02
N SER A 30 -8.04 -20.17 2.19
CA SER A 30 -7.33 -19.37 3.18
C SER A 30 -8.31 -18.43 3.88
N LEU A 31 -8.14 -18.33 5.20
CA LEU A 31 -8.94 -17.44 6.05
C LEU A 31 -8.39 -16.01 5.97
N PRO A 32 -9.27 -15.00 6.05
CA PRO A 32 -8.87 -13.60 6.01
C PRO A 32 -8.12 -13.21 7.29
N VAL A 33 -7.11 -12.36 7.16
CA VAL A 33 -6.61 -11.57 8.28
C VAL A 33 -7.40 -10.26 8.30
N LEU A 34 -8.09 -9.98 9.40
CA LEU A 34 -8.91 -8.77 9.54
C LEU A 34 -8.17 -7.68 10.31
N SER A 35 -8.35 -6.43 9.90
CA SER A 35 -7.80 -5.27 10.60
C SER A 35 -8.74 -4.08 10.46
N ILE A 36 -8.96 -3.35 11.56
CA ILE A 36 -9.73 -2.10 11.56
C ILE A 36 -8.75 -0.94 11.61
N LEU A 37 -8.85 -0.04 10.65
CA LEU A 37 -8.00 1.13 10.49
C LEU A 37 -8.88 2.38 10.45
N THR A 38 -8.41 3.48 11.03
CA THR A 38 -9.08 4.78 10.91
C THR A 38 -8.37 5.62 9.84
N ALA A 39 -9.11 6.03 8.82
CA ALA A 39 -8.60 6.84 7.72
C ALA A 39 -8.36 8.29 8.17
N LEU A 40 -7.50 9.01 7.43
CA LEU A 40 -7.13 10.41 7.73
C LEU A 40 -8.30 11.42 7.59
N GLY A 41 -9.51 10.97 7.30
CA GLY A 41 -10.74 11.77 7.23
C GLY A 41 -11.80 11.41 8.28
N GLY A 42 -11.47 10.54 9.25
CA GLY A 42 -12.38 10.16 10.34
C GLY A 42 -13.17 8.87 10.13
N ASN A 43 -13.25 8.38 8.88
CA ASN A 43 -13.95 7.14 8.58
C ASN A 43 -13.11 5.92 8.97
N ASP A 44 -13.77 4.89 9.47
CA ASP A 44 -13.14 3.60 9.71
C ASP A 44 -13.19 2.71 8.47
N LEU A 45 -12.19 1.85 8.35
CA LEU A 45 -12.04 0.86 7.31
C LEU A 45 -11.77 -0.50 7.95
N CYS A 46 -12.52 -1.53 7.54
CA CYS A 46 -12.12 -2.91 7.76
C CYS A 46 -11.39 -3.46 6.53
N LEU A 47 -10.15 -3.89 6.73
CA LEU A 47 -9.33 -4.58 5.75
C LEU A 47 -9.41 -6.09 6.00
N ALA A 48 -9.83 -6.84 4.99
CA ALA A 48 -9.72 -8.29 4.93
C ALA A 48 -8.61 -8.66 3.94
N ALA A 49 -7.53 -9.26 4.45
CA ALA A 49 -6.34 -9.58 3.67
C ALA A 49 -6.14 -11.10 3.55
N GLY A 50 -5.65 -11.56 2.40
CA GLY A 50 -5.10 -12.90 2.26
C GLY A 50 -6.12 -14.05 2.22
N PHE A 51 -7.39 -13.79 1.89
CA PHE A 51 -8.42 -14.84 1.84
C PHE A 51 -8.58 -15.47 0.45
N SER A 52 -9.07 -16.69 0.39
CA SER A 52 -9.44 -17.40 -0.84
C SER A 52 -10.43 -18.51 -0.50
N PRO A 53 -11.46 -18.79 -1.33
CA PRO A 53 -11.81 -18.18 -2.62
C PRO A 53 -12.34 -16.74 -2.52
N LYS A 54 -12.62 -16.09 -3.66
CA LYS A 54 -13.31 -14.78 -3.76
C LYS A 54 -14.79 -14.89 -3.42
N GLU A 55 -15.07 -15.30 -2.19
CA GLU A 55 -16.42 -15.55 -1.69
C GLU A 55 -16.57 -15.09 -0.24
N GLY A 56 -17.81 -14.73 0.10
CA GLY A 56 -18.21 -14.32 1.43
C GLY A 56 -18.64 -12.86 1.51
N THR A 57 -18.87 -12.43 2.74
CA THR A 57 -19.38 -11.11 3.09
C THR A 57 -18.58 -10.59 4.26
N VAL A 58 -18.24 -9.30 4.22
CA VAL A 58 -17.70 -8.57 5.37
C VAL A 58 -18.86 -7.89 6.09
N SER A 59 -19.00 -8.19 7.37
CA SER A 59 -20.02 -7.64 8.25
C SER A 59 -19.39 -6.57 9.15
N LEU A 60 -19.91 -5.35 9.06
CA LEU A 60 -19.49 -4.22 9.88
C LEU A 60 -20.55 -3.94 10.95
N ILE A 61 -20.13 -3.83 12.19
CA ILE A 61 -21.01 -3.57 13.34
C ILE A 61 -20.53 -2.28 14.00
N LYS A 62 -21.45 -1.34 14.22
CA LYS A 62 -21.19 -0.07 14.91
C LYS A 62 -21.38 -0.21 16.41
N LYS A 63 -20.71 0.64 17.19
CA LYS A 63 -20.78 0.60 18.64
C LYS A 63 -22.19 0.94 19.13
N GLY A 64 -22.82 0.03 19.87
CA GLY A 64 -24.16 0.22 20.42
C GLY A 64 -25.29 0.08 19.40
N GLU A 65 -25.00 -0.33 18.16
CA GLU A 65 -25.99 -0.59 17.13
C GLU A 65 -26.06 -2.10 16.85
N ASN A 66 -27.27 -2.66 16.81
CA ASN A 66 -27.48 -4.08 16.47
C ASN A 66 -27.62 -4.31 14.96
N THR A 67 -27.52 -3.25 14.13
CA THR A 67 -27.57 -3.38 12.68
C THR A 67 -26.21 -3.84 12.18
N VAL A 68 -26.25 -4.79 11.24
CA VAL A 68 -25.05 -5.34 10.61
C VAL A 68 -25.03 -4.86 9.17
N ALA A 69 -24.03 -4.05 8.83
CA ALA A 69 -23.83 -3.61 7.46
C ALA A 69 -22.98 -4.65 6.71
N GLU A 70 -23.61 -5.36 5.78
CA GLU A 70 -22.99 -6.43 5.00
C GLU A 70 -22.47 -5.94 3.65
N ARG A 71 -21.22 -6.31 3.32
CA ARG A 71 -20.57 -5.97 2.04
C ARG A 71 -20.06 -7.23 1.36
N LYS A 72 -20.52 -7.47 0.13
CA LYS A 72 -20.05 -8.58 -0.71
C LYS A 72 -18.63 -8.31 -1.21
N VAL A 73 -17.83 -9.37 -1.29
CA VAL A 73 -16.42 -9.30 -1.71
C VAL A 73 -16.21 -9.45 -3.23
N ASP A 74 -17.24 -9.20 -4.04
CA ASP A 74 -17.22 -9.40 -5.49
C ASP A 74 -16.10 -8.59 -6.20
N ASN A 75 -15.80 -7.42 -5.64
CA ASN A 75 -14.75 -6.48 -6.07
C ASN A 75 -13.42 -6.66 -5.33
N ALA A 76 -13.19 -7.80 -4.69
CA ALA A 76 -11.91 -8.05 -4.02
C ALA A 76 -10.76 -8.14 -5.03
N VAL A 77 -9.62 -7.57 -4.64
CA VAL A 77 -8.43 -7.44 -5.49
C VAL A 77 -7.55 -8.67 -5.33
N LEU A 78 -7.14 -9.26 -6.44
CA LEU A 78 -6.24 -10.40 -6.46
C LEU A 78 -4.79 -9.96 -6.22
N SER A 79 -4.10 -10.65 -5.33
CA SER A 79 -2.66 -10.48 -5.09
C SER A 79 -1.81 -11.43 -5.91
N LYS A 80 -0.51 -11.13 -6.00
CA LYS A 80 0.48 -11.97 -6.66
C LYS A 80 0.55 -13.39 -6.08
N SER A 81 0.23 -13.56 -4.80
CA SER A 81 0.21 -14.85 -4.11
C SER A 81 -1.04 -15.69 -4.39
N GLY A 82 -2.00 -15.19 -5.19
CA GLY A 82 -3.24 -15.91 -5.49
C GLY A 82 -4.35 -15.75 -4.45
N THR A 83 -4.19 -14.83 -3.49
CA THR A 83 -5.17 -14.53 -2.45
C THR A 83 -5.80 -13.16 -2.66
N TYR A 84 -6.96 -12.93 -2.06
CA TYR A 84 -7.76 -11.72 -2.25
C TYR A 84 -7.66 -10.74 -1.09
N TYR A 85 -7.85 -9.46 -1.42
CA TYR A 85 -7.90 -8.35 -0.49
C TYR A 85 -9.20 -7.57 -0.69
N PHE A 86 -9.84 -7.19 0.40
CA PHE A 86 -11.08 -6.44 0.38
C PHE A 86 -11.11 -5.38 1.47
N ALA A 87 -11.69 -4.23 1.17
CA ALA A 87 -11.72 -3.06 2.03
C ALA A 87 -13.16 -2.55 2.13
N ALA A 88 -13.70 -2.47 3.35
CA ALA A 88 -15.06 -2.01 3.62
C ALA A 88 -15.06 -0.77 4.52
N PHE A 89 -15.58 0.34 4.01
CA PHE A 89 -15.61 1.63 4.72
C PHE A 89 -16.95 1.86 5.42
N SER A 90 -16.89 2.52 6.58
CA SER A 90 -18.05 2.99 7.36
C SER A 90 -17.63 4.18 8.22
N ASP A 91 -18.58 5.03 8.63
CA ASP A 91 -18.28 6.20 9.47
C ASP A 91 -17.63 5.80 10.80
N GLU A 92 -18.11 4.70 11.38
CA GLU A 92 -17.56 4.07 12.57
C GLU A 92 -17.64 2.55 12.41
N ILE A 93 -16.62 1.84 12.89
CA ILE A 93 -16.57 0.37 12.94
C ILE A 93 -16.10 -0.02 14.34
N ASP A 94 -16.95 -0.70 15.10
CA ASP A 94 -16.56 -1.28 16.38
C ASP A 94 -16.10 -2.72 16.22
N THR A 95 -16.83 -3.50 15.44
CA THR A 95 -16.51 -4.91 15.18
C THR A 95 -16.58 -5.18 13.68
N CYS A 96 -15.58 -5.88 13.15
CA CYS A 96 -15.57 -6.38 11.78
C CYS A 96 -15.50 -7.90 11.78
N LYS A 97 -16.34 -8.54 10.95
CA LYS A 97 -16.40 -9.99 10.83
C LYS A 97 -16.35 -10.43 9.38
N MET A 98 -15.69 -11.55 9.14
CA MET A 98 -15.70 -12.21 7.84
C MET A 98 -15.44 -13.71 8.04
N LYS A 99 -16.34 -14.56 7.53
CA LYS A 99 -16.30 -16.02 7.77
C LYS A 99 -16.24 -16.31 9.28
N THR A 100 -15.19 -16.98 9.75
CA THR A 100 -14.95 -17.32 11.16
C THR A 100 -14.19 -16.24 11.93
N GLU A 101 -13.65 -15.25 11.22
CA GLU A 101 -12.75 -14.25 11.79
C GLU A 101 -13.54 -13.04 12.30
N THR A 102 -13.17 -12.55 13.46
CA THR A 102 -13.77 -11.37 14.10
C THR A 102 -12.67 -10.53 14.72
N VAL A 103 -12.69 -9.23 14.43
CA VAL A 103 -11.79 -8.25 15.03
C VAL A 103 -12.61 -7.11 15.62
N ASN A 104 -12.24 -6.69 16.82
CA ASN A 104 -12.84 -5.54 17.49
C ASN A 104 -11.87 -4.37 17.45
N LYS A 105 -12.39 -3.15 17.35
CA LYS A 105 -11.59 -1.92 17.35
C LYS A 105 -10.95 -1.76 18.72
N THR A 106 -9.63 -1.92 18.78
CA THR A 106 -8.88 -1.74 20.02
C THR A 106 -8.59 -0.25 20.21
N VAL A 107 -9.27 0.40 21.14
CA VAL A 107 -9.01 1.80 21.48
C VAL A 107 -7.69 1.87 22.26
N GLY A 108 -6.63 2.37 21.61
CA GLY A 108 -5.38 2.75 22.29
C GLY A 108 -4.20 1.79 22.20
N GLN A 109 -4.20 0.82 21.29
CA GLN A 109 -3.01 0.00 21.03
C GLN A 109 -2.67 0.06 19.54
N PRO A 110 -1.49 0.56 19.13
CA PRO A 110 -0.99 0.24 17.80
C PRO A 110 -1.00 -1.28 17.72
N THR A 111 -1.66 -1.84 16.70
CA THR A 111 -1.76 -3.28 16.51
C THR A 111 -0.36 -3.86 16.64
N THR A 112 -0.07 -4.44 17.81
CA THR A 112 1.13 -5.22 18.03
C THR A 112 1.03 -6.30 16.98
N GLU A 113 1.99 -6.29 16.07
CA GLU A 113 2.22 -7.34 15.10
C GLU A 113 2.16 -8.66 15.87
N THR A 114 1.04 -9.39 15.77
CA THR A 114 1.10 -10.84 15.89
C THR A 114 1.79 -11.29 14.61
N GLY A 115 3.10 -11.02 14.57
CA GLY A 115 4.02 -11.56 13.61
C GLY A 115 4.06 -13.05 13.86
N THR A 116 3.15 -13.78 13.24
CA THR A 116 3.53 -15.09 12.73
C THR A 116 4.70 -14.79 11.81
N ASN A 117 5.91 -15.02 12.31
CA ASN A 117 7.15 -14.93 11.55
C ASN A 117 6.94 -15.68 10.23
N ILE A 118 6.63 -14.97 9.15
CA ILE A 118 6.96 -15.45 7.81
C ILE A 118 8.45 -15.26 7.72
N LYS A 119 9.15 -16.24 8.29
CA LYS A 119 10.55 -16.49 8.06
C LYS A 119 10.68 -16.69 6.55
N CYS A 120 11.24 -15.71 5.85
CA CYS A 120 11.90 -15.99 4.59
C CYS A 120 13.08 -16.89 4.95
N ASP A 121 12.87 -18.20 4.83
CA ASP A 121 13.93 -19.20 4.91
C ASP A 121 14.87 -18.97 3.73
N ASP A 122 15.97 -18.26 3.96
CA ASP A 122 17.25 -18.66 3.41
C ASP A 122 17.98 -19.40 4.53
N GLU A 123 18.09 -20.71 4.39
CA GLU A 123 18.99 -21.51 5.21
C GLU A 123 20.41 -20.94 5.11
N ILE A 124 21.07 -20.74 6.26
CA ILE A 124 22.39 -21.27 6.60
C ILE A 124 22.72 -20.85 8.05
N GLY A 125 22.89 -21.86 8.92
CA GLY A 125 24.01 -21.93 9.86
C GLY A 125 23.95 -21.21 11.21
N SER A 126 23.51 -21.96 12.23
CA SER A 126 24.23 -22.24 13.50
C SER A 126 24.75 -21.09 14.40
N GLY A 127 24.27 -21.06 15.65
CA GLY A 127 25.03 -20.52 16.79
C GLY A 127 24.17 -19.98 17.93
N ASN A 128 24.01 -20.76 19.01
CA ASN A 128 23.39 -20.35 20.26
C ASN A 128 24.27 -19.34 21.01
N GLU A 129 23.68 -18.32 21.64
CA GLU A 129 24.11 -17.84 22.96
C GLU A 129 23.10 -16.88 23.60
N THR A 130 22.62 -17.29 24.77
CA THR A 130 21.88 -16.50 25.75
C THR A 130 22.81 -15.45 26.37
N LEU A 131 22.35 -14.23 26.64
CA LEU A 131 22.63 -13.50 27.89
C LEU A 131 21.90 -12.15 27.98
N VAL A 132 21.49 -11.85 29.21
CA VAL A 132 20.67 -10.75 29.71
C VAL A 132 21.47 -9.44 29.81
N ALA A 133 20.87 -8.29 29.48
CA ALA A 133 21.16 -7.01 30.15
C ALA A 133 20.11 -5.93 29.83
N ASN A 134 19.50 -5.37 30.89
CA ASN A 134 18.76 -4.10 30.89
C ASN A 134 19.69 -2.94 30.51
N GLN A 135 19.32 -2.09 29.53
CA GLN A 135 19.68 -0.67 29.62
C GLN A 135 18.76 0.24 28.81
N THR A 136 18.55 1.40 29.43
CA THR A 136 17.61 2.47 29.16
C THR A 136 17.99 3.35 27.97
N ARG A 137 16.96 3.87 27.28
CA ARG A 137 16.92 5.17 26.58
C ARG A 137 17.58 5.27 25.20
N SER A 138 16.75 5.41 24.16
CA SER A 138 16.74 6.55 23.23
C SER A 138 15.68 6.31 22.14
N ASN A 139 14.81 7.29 21.91
CA ASN A 139 13.86 7.25 20.80
C ASN A 139 14.63 7.49 19.50
N GLU A 140 14.88 6.42 18.76
CA GLU A 140 15.40 6.49 17.40
C GLU A 140 14.32 6.00 16.44
N ILE A 141 13.78 6.93 15.64
CA ILE A 141 12.86 6.65 14.55
C ILE A 141 13.62 5.80 13.53
N LYS A 142 13.44 4.48 13.58
CA LYS A 142 14.01 3.55 12.60
C LYS A 142 13.16 3.61 11.33
N LEU A 143 13.59 4.44 10.39
CA LEU A 143 13.10 4.43 9.01
C LEU A 143 13.60 3.12 8.35
N HIS A 144 12.78 2.07 8.38
CA HIS A 144 13.09 0.77 7.81
C HIS A 144 12.77 0.76 6.31
N GLY A 145 13.79 1.06 5.51
CA GLY A 145 13.89 0.70 4.11
C GLY A 145 15.39 0.57 3.84
N ASP A 146 15.82 -0.50 3.17
CA ASP A 146 17.23 -0.78 2.87
C ASP A 146 18.01 0.51 2.52
N PRO A 147 18.83 1.04 3.45
CA PRO A 147 19.32 2.42 3.35
C PRO A 147 20.42 2.59 2.30
N LYS A 148 20.77 1.51 1.57
CA LYS A 148 21.99 1.46 0.77
C LYS A 148 21.80 1.86 -0.70
N SER A 149 20.59 1.79 -1.25
CA SER A 149 20.33 2.17 -2.66
C SER A 149 19.73 3.57 -2.82
N ASN A 150 18.91 4.02 -1.86
CA ASN A 150 18.18 5.29 -1.97
C ASN A 150 18.98 6.51 -1.47
N THR A 151 19.97 6.33 -0.58
CA THR A 151 20.73 7.46 -0.02
C THR A 151 21.60 8.15 -1.08
N LEU A 152 22.22 7.38 -1.99
CA LEU A 152 23.03 7.94 -3.06
C LEU A 152 22.17 8.77 -4.04
N GLN A 153 20.97 8.29 -4.36
CA GLN A 153 20.06 9.01 -5.26
C GLN A 153 19.59 10.33 -4.63
N LEU A 154 19.27 10.31 -3.33
CA LEU A 154 18.86 11.48 -2.56
C LEU A 154 19.99 12.52 -2.43
N VAL A 155 21.23 12.06 -2.25
CA VAL A 155 22.43 12.92 -2.22
C VAL A 155 22.68 13.54 -3.60
N VAL A 156 22.56 12.77 -4.68
CA VAL A 156 22.78 13.28 -6.05
C VAL A 156 21.71 14.31 -6.43
N THR A 157 20.43 14.09 -6.09
CA THR A 157 19.37 15.07 -6.34
C THR A 157 19.53 16.32 -5.47
N GLY A 158 19.91 16.17 -4.21
CA GLY A 158 20.23 17.28 -3.31
C GLY A 158 21.40 18.14 -3.83
N LEU A 159 22.48 17.50 -4.28
CA LEU A 159 23.64 18.19 -4.83
C LEU A 159 23.29 18.97 -6.10
N ARG A 160 22.51 18.39 -7.02
CA ARG A 160 22.04 19.08 -8.25
C ARG A 160 21.25 20.34 -7.92
N LEU A 161 20.40 20.30 -6.90
CA LEU A 161 19.61 21.45 -6.46
C LEU A 161 20.50 22.56 -5.87
N LEU A 162 21.51 22.18 -5.07
CA LEU A 162 22.47 23.13 -4.49
C LEU A 162 23.36 23.79 -5.56
N LEU A 163 23.87 23.03 -6.53
CA LEU A 163 24.61 23.60 -7.66
C LEU A 163 23.74 24.55 -8.48
N ALA A 164 22.49 24.17 -8.79
CA ALA A 164 21.56 25.04 -9.52
C ALA A 164 21.30 26.37 -8.77
N LYS A 165 21.15 26.30 -7.44
CA LYS A 165 20.98 27.50 -6.61
C LYS A 165 22.23 28.39 -6.59
N ALA A 166 23.42 27.80 -6.47
CA ALA A 166 24.68 28.54 -6.46
C ALA A 166 24.98 29.21 -7.81
N VAL A 167 24.78 28.48 -8.92
CA VAL A 167 24.91 29.02 -10.28
C VAL A 167 23.88 30.12 -10.52
N GLY A 168 22.63 29.92 -10.11
CA GLY A 168 21.57 30.94 -10.23
C GLY A 168 21.89 32.23 -9.48
N LEU A 169 22.41 32.15 -8.24
CA LEU A 169 22.81 33.33 -7.46
C LEU A 169 24.02 34.04 -8.08
N ASN A 170 25.01 33.29 -8.58
CA ASN A 170 26.18 33.87 -9.25
C ASN A 170 25.78 34.58 -10.55
N ILE A 171 24.94 33.97 -11.39
CA ILE A 171 24.43 34.61 -12.61
C ILE A 171 23.57 35.83 -12.26
N MET A 172 22.70 35.74 -11.25
CA MET A 172 21.88 36.86 -10.82
C MET A 172 22.72 38.06 -10.34
N MET A 173 23.78 37.80 -9.56
CA MET A 173 24.74 38.83 -9.13
C MET A 173 25.47 39.46 -10.31
N THR A 174 25.93 38.65 -11.27
CA THR A 174 26.61 39.16 -12.48
C THR A 174 25.66 39.98 -13.36
N VAL A 175 24.42 39.52 -13.56
CA VAL A 175 23.41 40.28 -14.31
C VAL A 175 23.08 41.59 -13.60
N LYS A 176 22.93 41.59 -12.26
CA LYS A 176 22.76 42.82 -11.47
C LYS A 176 23.93 43.79 -11.61
N ALA A 177 25.16 43.29 -11.72
CA ALA A 177 26.35 44.12 -11.93
C ALA A 177 26.46 44.70 -13.36
N LEU A 178 25.84 44.04 -14.35
CA LEU A 178 25.83 44.49 -15.75
C LEU A 178 24.61 45.38 -16.10
N LEU A 179 23.61 45.45 -15.22
CA LEU A 179 22.39 46.27 -15.37
C LEU A 179 22.46 47.60 -14.60
N VAL A 180 23.63 47.93 -14.04
CA VAL A 180 24.00 49.27 -13.55
C VAL A 180 24.76 50.01 -14.64
#